data_AF-A0A8D8RC00-F1
#
_entry.id   AF-A0A8D8RC00-F1
#
_cell.length_a   1.000
_cell.length_b   1.000
_cell.length_c   1.000
_cell.angle_alpha   90.00
_cell.angle_beta   90.00
_cell.angle_gamma   90.00
#
_symmetry.space_group_name_H-M   'P 1'
#
loop_
_entity.id
_entity.type
_entity.pdbx_description
1 polymer ?
#
loop_
_entity_poly.entity_id
_entity_poly.type
_entity_poly.pdbx_seq_one_letter_code
_entity_poly.pdbx_strand_id
1 'polypeptide(L)'
;MLVSKLPIYLIADTIGLIHMCLLYSLYAYEYKWYNQGWELHRRLSFIEHNFPYFLGFGLTLAVLTHVCSSYIISGCVFSVLFPLQIIAANEADPVINKSEYQLKLFSPVIAISNAVFNHTIRPAQVKQARR
;
A
#
# COMPACT_ATOMS: atom_id res chain seq x y z
N MET A 1 3.21 -5.84 20.46
CA MET A 1 2.45 -4.89 19.62
C MET A 1 1.05 -4.73 20.21
N LEU A 2 0.47 -3.54 20.23
CA LEU A 2 -0.84 -3.25 20.84
C LEU A 2 -1.99 -4.16 20.33
N VAL A 3 -1.81 -4.73 19.14
CA VAL A 3 -2.71 -5.69 18.47
C VAL A 3 -2.87 -7.01 19.22
N SER A 4 -1.88 -7.46 20.02
CA SER A 4 -1.96 -8.75 20.75
C SER A 4 -2.79 -8.71 22.03
N LYS A 5 -3.48 -7.60 22.35
CA LYS A 5 -4.41 -7.48 23.49
C LYS A 5 -5.89 -7.56 23.13
N LEU A 6 -6.23 -7.74 21.85
CA LEU A 6 -7.62 -7.94 21.42
C LEU A 6 -7.95 -9.43 21.36
N PRO A 7 -9.14 -9.87 21.80
CA PRO A 7 -9.58 -11.28 21.79
C PRO A 7 -9.78 -11.87 20.37
N ILE A 8 -9.38 -11.14 19.33
CA ILE A 8 -9.56 -11.44 17.91
C ILE A 8 -8.21 -11.62 17.20
N TYR A 9 -7.22 -12.17 17.91
CA TYR A 9 -5.80 -12.22 17.52
C TYR A 9 -5.58 -12.72 16.08
N LEU A 10 -6.23 -13.82 15.69
CA LEU A 10 -6.12 -14.40 14.36
C LEU A 10 -6.63 -13.47 13.25
N ILE A 11 -7.74 -12.77 13.48
CA ILE A 11 -8.31 -11.86 12.47
C ILE A 11 -7.45 -10.60 12.35
N ALA A 12 -6.96 -10.08 13.47
CA ALA A 12 -6.10 -8.90 13.45
C ALA A 12 -4.75 -9.19 12.77
N ASP A 13 -4.17 -10.37 13.01
CA ASP A 13 -2.90 -10.78 12.41
C ASP A 13 -3.04 -11.04 10.90
N THR A 14 -4.11 -11.72 10.47
CA THR A 14 -4.41 -11.91 9.05
C THR A 14 -4.68 -10.61 8.31
N ILE A 15 -5.45 -9.69 8.89
CA ILE A 15 -5.65 -8.34 8.31
C ILE A 15 -4.33 -7.59 8.24
N GLY A 16 -3.50 -7.69 9.29
CA GLY A 16 -2.16 -7.10 9.32
C GLY A 16 -1.26 -7.64 8.22
N LEU A 17 -1.27 -8.95 8.00
CA LEU A 17 -0.51 -9.61 6.94
C LEU A 17 -0.99 -9.17 5.55
N ILE A 18 -2.30 -9.16 5.31
CA ILE A 18 -2.93 -8.67 4.06
C ILE A 18 -2.49 -7.23 3.79
N HIS A 19 -2.56 -6.37 4.80
CA HIS A 19 -2.14 -4.98 4.69
C HIS A 19 -0.65 -4.86 4.33
N MET A 20 0.23 -5.62 5.00
CA MET A 20 1.66 -5.61 4.73
C MET A 20 1.99 -6.11 3.32
N CYS A 21 1.32 -7.17 2.84
CA CYS A 21 1.53 -7.68 1.47
C CYS A 21 1.17 -6.62 0.42
N LEU A 22 0.02 -5.96 0.58
CA LEU A 22 -0.41 -4.90 -0.32
C LEU A 22 0.50 -3.67 -0.24
N LEU A 23 0.98 -3.33 0.95
CA LEU A 23 1.90 -2.22 1.18
C LEU A 23 3.25 -2.46 0.52
N TYR A 24 3.85 -3.64 0.71
CA TYR A 24 5.13 -4.00 0.07
C TYR A 24 5.03 -4.00 -1.45
N SER A 25 3.92 -4.50 -1.99
CA SER A 25 3.67 -4.44 -3.43
C SER A 25 3.53 -3.02 -3.93
N LEU A 26 2.77 -2.16 -3.23
CA LEU A 26 2.63 -0.75 -3.57
C LEU A 26 3.99 -0.06 -3.64
N TYR A 27 4.85 -0.27 -2.64
CA TYR A 27 6.17 0.33 -2.60
C TYR A 27 7.11 -0.17 -3.71
N ALA A 28 7.10 -1.47 -4.01
CA ALA A 28 7.93 -2.03 -5.07
C ALA A 28 7.51 -1.51 -6.46
N TYR A 29 6.20 -1.49 -6.74
CA TYR A 29 5.66 -1.01 -8.01
C TYR A 29 5.66 0.52 -8.14
N GLU A 30 5.77 1.26 -7.04
CA GLU A 30 5.80 2.72 -7.07
C GLU A 30 6.90 3.24 -7.98
N TYR A 31 8.08 2.60 -7.99
CA TYR A 31 9.20 2.98 -8.87
C TYR A 31 8.84 2.85 -10.36
N LYS A 32 8.21 1.73 -10.77
CA LYS A 32 7.74 1.51 -12.14
C LYS A 32 6.66 2.53 -12.52
N TRP A 33 5.62 2.66 -11.69
CA TRP A 33 4.48 3.53 -11.99
C TRP A 33 4.81 5.02 -11.93
N TYR A 34 5.74 5.41 -11.05
CA TYR A 34 6.25 6.77 -11.02
C TYR A 34 6.97 7.12 -12.32
N ASN A 35 7.83 6.23 -12.82
CA ASN A 35 8.50 6.42 -14.11
C ASN A 35 7.53 6.45 -15.29
N GLN A 36 6.37 5.78 -15.17
CA GLN A 36 5.28 5.83 -16.15
C GLN A 36 4.36 7.05 -16.01
N GLY A 37 4.63 7.96 -15.06
CA GLY A 37 3.85 9.18 -14.84
C GLY A 37 2.47 8.93 -14.21
N TRP A 38 2.25 7.80 -13.54
CA TRP A 38 0.95 7.52 -12.93
C TRP A 38 0.74 8.38 -11.70
N GLU A 39 -0.45 8.92 -11.54
CA GLU A 39 -0.84 9.65 -10.32
C GLU A 39 -1.02 8.70 -9.13
N LEU A 40 -0.84 9.21 -7.90
CA LEU A 40 -1.01 8.41 -6.69
C LEU A 40 -2.38 7.72 -6.63
N HIS A 41 -3.47 8.46 -6.87
CA HIS A 41 -4.83 7.90 -6.87
C HIS A 41 -4.99 6.72 -7.84
N ARG A 42 -4.41 6.84 -9.04
CA ARG A 42 -4.42 5.76 -10.03
C ARG A 42 -3.69 4.51 -9.51
N ARG A 43 -2.53 4.67 -8.87
CA ARG A 43 -1.74 3.56 -8.31
C ARG A 43 -2.53 2.83 -7.21
N LEU A 44 -3.14 3.58 -6.31
CA LEU A 44 -3.96 3.01 -5.23
C LEU A 44 -5.16 2.25 -5.79
N SER A 45 -5.96 2.88 -6.65
CA SER A 45 -7.11 2.23 -7.27
C SER A 45 -6.71 0.97 -8.05
N PHE A 46 -5.57 0.99 -8.73
CA PHE A 46 -5.08 -0.17 -9.48
C PHE A 46 -4.76 -1.36 -8.59
N ILE A 47 -4.18 -1.14 -7.42
CA ILE A 47 -3.95 -2.20 -6.43
C ILE A 47 -5.27 -2.70 -5.84
N GLU A 48 -6.20 -1.81 -5.50
CA GLU A 48 -7.49 -2.20 -4.91
C GLU A 48 -8.34 -3.08 -5.84
N HIS A 49 -8.28 -2.83 -7.16
CA HIS A 49 -9.00 -3.62 -8.17
C HIS A 49 -8.37 -4.97 -8.46
N ASN A 50 -7.06 -5.09 -8.26
CA ASN A 50 -6.27 -6.27 -8.65
C ASN A 50 -5.53 -6.85 -7.44
N PHE A 51 -6.13 -6.66 -6.27
CA PHE A 51 -5.55 -6.99 -4.99
C PHE A 51 -5.09 -8.45 -4.87
N PRO A 52 -5.69 -9.48 -5.52
CA PRO A 52 -5.21 -10.86 -5.38
C PRO A 52 -3.81 -11.06 -5.95
N TYR A 53 -3.50 -10.39 -7.07
CA TYR A 53 -2.17 -10.44 -7.66
C TYR A 53 -1.13 -9.78 -6.74
N PHE A 54 -1.44 -8.56 -6.28
CA PHE A 54 -0.55 -7.82 -5.38
C PHE A 54 -0.42 -8.48 -4.01
N LEU A 55 -1.46 -9.14 -3.52
CA LEU A 55 -1.35 -9.98 -2.33
C LEU A 55 -0.30 -11.07 -2.55
N GLY A 56 -0.39 -11.83 -3.64
CA GLY A 56 0.58 -12.89 -3.93
C GLY A 56 2.01 -12.36 -4.11
N PHE A 57 2.17 -11.24 -4.83
CA PHE A 57 3.47 -10.61 -5.06
C PHE A 57 4.15 -10.17 -3.76
N GLY A 58 3.42 -9.45 -2.90
CA GLY A 58 3.94 -8.98 -1.62
C GLY A 58 4.05 -10.05 -0.53
N LEU A 59 3.32 -11.17 -0.66
CA LEU A 59 3.30 -12.25 0.32
C LEU A 59 4.69 -12.84 0.57
N THR A 60 5.49 -12.99 -0.50
CA THR A 60 6.84 -13.54 -0.39
C THR A 60 7.69 -12.74 0.59
N LEU A 61 7.67 -11.41 0.48
CA LEU A 61 8.42 -10.54 1.39
C LEU A 61 7.78 -10.50 2.78
N ALA A 62 6.45 -10.42 2.86
CA ALA A 62 5.71 -10.37 4.11
C ALA A 62 5.96 -11.60 4.99
N VAL A 63 5.86 -12.81 4.43
CA VAL A 63 6.12 -14.06 5.16
C VAL A 63 7.57 -14.12 5.65
N LEU A 64 8.55 -13.79 4.80
CA LEU A 64 9.97 -13.83 5.18
C LEU A 64 10.28 -12.85 6.31
N THR A 65 9.71 -11.65 6.27
CA THR A 65 9.86 -10.68 7.37
C THR A 65 9.11 -11.08 8.64
N HIS A 66 8.02 -11.83 8.52
CA HIS A 66 7.17 -12.23 9.64
C HIS A 66 7.69 -13.46 10.40
N VAL A 67 8.37 -14.39 9.70
CA VAL A 67 9.00 -15.58 10.33
C VAL A 67 10.20 -15.18 11.21
N CYS A 68 10.79 -14.02 11.00
CA CYS A 68 11.90 -13.52 11.80
C CYS A 68 11.43 -13.10 13.21
N SER A 69 11.95 -13.76 14.25
CA SER A 69 11.56 -13.48 15.65
C SER A 69 12.08 -12.14 16.20
N SER A 70 13.10 -11.55 15.56
CA SER A 70 13.68 -10.25 15.96
C SER A 70 13.35 -9.17 14.94
N TYR A 71 12.91 -8.02 15.44
CA TYR A 71 12.62 -6.85 14.61
C TYR A 71 13.84 -6.38 13.79
N ILE A 72 15.04 -6.46 14.40
CA ILE A 72 16.29 -6.08 13.73
C ILE A 72 16.56 -7.02 12.56
N ILE A 73 16.43 -8.33 12.77
CA ILE A 73 16.65 -9.34 11.73
C ILE A 73 15.61 -9.20 10.62
N SER A 74 14.35 -8.98 10.98
CA SER A 74 13.27 -8.71 10.02
C SER A 74 13.58 -7.49 9.14
N GLY A 75 14.09 -6.40 9.73
CA GLY A 75 14.53 -5.22 9.00
C GLY A 75 15.72 -5.48 8.07
N CYS A 76 16.69 -6.31 8.48
CA CYS A 76 17.80 -6.73 7.63
C CYS A 76 17.30 -7.57 6.44
N VAL A 77 16.41 -8.55 6.69
CA VAL A 77 15.80 -9.38 5.64
C VAL A 77 15.01 -8.53 4.66
N PHE A 78 14.20 -7.59 5.16
CA PHE A 78 13.50 -6.61 4.35
C PHE A 78 14.48 -5.83 3.45
N SER A 79 15.56 -5.30 4.03
CA SER A 79 16.53 -4.46 3.29
C SER A 79 17.24 -5.20 2.16
N VAL A 80 17.47 -6.51 2.30
CA VAL A 80 18.09 -7.34 1.26
C VAL A 80 17.10 -7.72 0.17
N LEU A 81 15.87 -8.08 0.55
CA LEU A 81 14.87 -8.62 -0.39
C LEU A 81 14.06 -7.52 -1.10
N PHE A 82 13.89 -6.36 -0.47
CA PHE A 82 13.10 -5.27 -1.03
C PHE A 82 13.68 -4.75 -2.36
N PRO A 83 14.99 -4.55 -2.55
CA PRO A 83 15.58 -4.22 -3.86
C PRO A 83 15.26 -5.27 -4.95
N LEU A 84 15.27 -6.57 -4.59
CA LEU A 84 14.92 -7.64 -5.52
C LEU A 84 13.45 -7.56 -5.93
N GLN A 85 12.56 -7.25 -4.98
CA GLN A 85 11.15 -6.99 -5.23
C GLN A 85 10.94 -5.79 -6.17
N ILE A 86 11.72 -4.72 -6.06
CA ILE A 86 11.65 -3.58 -7.00
C ILE A 86 11.99 -4.03 -8.42
N ILE A 87 13.08 -4.78 -8.60
CA ILE A 87 13.47 -5.30 -9.93
C ILE A 87 12.37 -6.21 -10.48
N ALA A 88 11.85 -7.13 -9.65
CA ALA A 88 10.77 -8.02 -10.05
C ALA A 88 9.48 -7.24 -10.43
N ALA A 89 9.12 -6.20 -9.69
CA ALA A 89 7.99 -5.33 -10.00
C ALA A 89 8.19 -4.57 -11.32
N ASN A 90 9.44 -4.18 -11.62
CA ASN A 90 9.78 -3.48 -12.85
C ASN A 90 9.61 -4.37 -14.09
N GLU A 91 10.12 -5.60 -14.02
CA GLU A 91 10.02 -6.60 -15.10
C GLU A 91 8.62 -7.22 -15.20
N ALA A 92 7.88 -7.31 -14.09
CA ALA A 92 6.56 -7.90 -14.10
C ALA A 92 5.55 -7.01 -14.83
N ASP A 93 4.94 -7.56 -15.87
CA ASP A 93 3.73 -7.02 -16.47
C ASP A 93 2.53 -7.78 -15.90
N PRO A 94 1.84 -7.22 -14.88
CA PRO A 94 0.72 -7.90 -14.26
C PRO A 94 -0.36 -8.16 -15.33
N VAL A 95 -0.75 -9.42 -15.53
CA VAL A 95 -1.91 -9.78 -16.35
C VAL A 95 -3.14 -9.68 -15.46
N ILE A 96 -4.04 -8.78 -15.84
CA ILE A 96 -5.02 -8.24 -14.89
C ILE A 96 -6.41 -8.73 -15.23
N ASN A 97 -6.88 -9.70 -14.46
CA ASN A 97 -8.31 -9.97 -14.35
C ASN A 97 -8.83 -9.08 -13.23
N LYS A 98 -9.65 -8.07 -13.57
CA LYS A 98 -10.30 -7.23 -12.56
C LYS A 98 -11.03 -8.13 -11.58
N SER A 99 -10.68 -8.05 -10.29
CA SER A 99 -11.42 -8.74 -9.26
C SER A 99 -12.88 -8.23 -9.28
N GLU A 100 -13.84 -9.14 -9.13
CA GLU A 100 -15.27 -8.77 -8.99
C GLU A 100 -15.49 -7.87 -7.75
N TYR A 101 -14.63 -8.01 -6.74
CA TYR A 101 -14.64 -7.21 -5.52
C TYR A 101 -13.45 -6.27 -5.44
N GLN A 102 -13.71 -5.01 -5.11
CA GLN A 102 -12.68 -3.99 -4.87
C GLN A 102 -12.39 -3.89 -3.38
N LEU A 103 -11.13 -4.12 -3.00
CA LEU A 103 -10.69 -3.97 -1.63
C LEU A 103 -10.47 -2.48 -1.35
N LYS A 104 -11.43 -1.79 -0.73
CA LYS A 104 -11.33 -0.35 -0.38
C LYS A 104 -10.43 -0.08 0.83
N LEU A 105 -9.22 -0.64 0.81
CA LEU A 105 -8.27 -0.56 1.92
C LEU A 105 -7.78 0.88 2.15
N PHE A 106 -7.56 1.65 1.07
CA PHE A 106 -6.97 2.98 1.16
C PHE A 106 -7.99 4.11 1.24
N SER A 107 -9.27 3.81 0.97
CA SER A 107 -10.36 4.78 1.04
C SER A 107 -10.45 5.56 2.37
N PRO A 108 -10.30 4.93 3.56
CA PRO A 108 -10.31 5.66 4.83
C PRO A 108 -9.15 6.65 4.95
N VAL A 109 -7.95 6.25 4.52
CA VAL A 109 -6.76 7.09 4.57
C VAL A 109 -6.91 8.27 3.61
N ILE A 110 -7.39 8.03 2.40
CA ILE A 110 -7.68 9.09 1.42
C ILE A 110 -8.70 10.09 1.99
N ALA A 111 -9.77 9.62 2.62
CA ALA A 111 -10.78 10.48 3.23
C ALA A 111 -10.18 11.39 4.33
N ILE A 112 -9.35 10.82 5.20
CA ILE A 112 -8.66 11.58 6.25
C ILE A 112 -7.66 12.56 5.63
N SER A 113 -6.84 12.13 4.67
CA SER A 113 -5.89 12.99 3.97
C SER A 113 -6.59 14.17 3.30
N ASN A 114 -7.71 13.93 2.63
CA ASN A 114 -8.51 14.99 2.01
C ASN A 114 -9.14 15.92 3.05
N ALA A 115 -9.64 15.38 4.17
CA ALA A 115 -10.18 16.18 5.26
C ALA A 115 -9.11 17.11 5.85
N VAL A 116 -7.90 16.59 6.10
CA VAL A 116 -6.75 17.36 6.59
C VAL A 116 -6.30 18.38 5.55
N PHE A 117 -6.17 17.98 4.28
CA PHE A 117 -5.75 18.87 3.20
C PHE A 117 -6.73 20.03 3.02
N ASN A 118 -8.03 19.77 3.00
CA ASN A 118 -9.06 20.80 2.91
C ASN A 118 -9.11 21.71 4.15
N HIS A 119 -8.74 21.17 5.32
CA HIS A 119 -8.67 21.94 6.55
C HIS A 119 -7.43 22.84 6.62
N THR A 120 -6.27 22.36 6.16
CA THR A 120 -4.98 23.07 6.23
C THR A 120 -4.77 23.99 5.03
N ILE A 121 -5.16 23.57 3.84
CA ILE A 121 -5.09 24.36 2.60
C ILE A 121 -6.50 24.88 2.34
N ARG A 122 -6.89 25.89 3.12
CA ARG A 122 -8.02 26.74 2.71
C ARG A 122 -7.68 27.29 1.33
N PRO A 123 -8.60 27.26 0.35
CA PRO A 123 -8.43 28.08 -0.83
C PRO A 123 -8.30 29.51 -0.32
N ALA A 124 -7.15 30.14 -0.58
CA ALA A 124 -7.05 31.58 -0.48
C ALA A 124 -8.24 32.11 -1.29
N GLN A 125 -9.23 32.66 -0.59
CA GLN A 125 -10.33 33.31 -1.25
C GLN A 125 -9.70 34.43 -2.07
N VAL A 126 -9.51 34.18 -3.36
CA VAL A 126 -9.39 35.21 -4.36
C VAL A 126 -10.66 36.01 -4.18
N LYS A 127 -10.56 37.09 -3.38
CA LYS A 127 -11.49 38.19 -3.41
C LYS A 127 -11.48 38.64 -4.86
N GLN A 128 -12.40 38.05 -5.61
CA GLN A 128 -12.74 38.45 -6.95
C GLN A 128 -13.06 39.93 -6.82
N ALA A 129 -12.16 40.75 -7.35
CA ALA A 129 -12.33 42.17 -7.44
C ALA A 129 -13.63 42.40 -8.22
N ARG A 130 -14.71 42.68 -7.48
CA ARG A 130 -15.88 43.37 -8.02
C ARG A 130 -15.40 44.77 -8.39
N ARG A 131 -14.97 44.92 -9.64
CA ARG A 131 -15.10 46.18 -10.38
C ARG A 131 -16.57 46.36 -10.75
#